data_AF-A0A537Y2J4-F1
#
_entry.id   AF-A0A537Y2J4-F1
#
_cell.length_a   1.000
_cell.length_b   1.000
_cell.length_c   1.000
_cell.angle_alpha   90.00
_cell.angle_beta   90.00
_cell.angle_gamma   90.00
#
_symmetry.space_group_name_H-M   'P 1'
#
loop_
_entity.id
_entity.type
_entity.pdbx_description
1 polymer ?
#
loop_
_entity_poly.entity_id
_entity_poly.type
_entity_poly.pdbx_seq_one_letter_code
_entity_poly.pdbx_strand_id
1 'polypeptide(L)'
;MRLWRTLAILAAVGTLFVAVTARLLVWPARGAPPHADAIVLFNGQGDRIDEAFALAYAHVAPNLLISRGSRDANNSCSPPIAGVTVTCFDPDPVTTQGEAEFAGRMAATHHWRSVVLVTSRP
;
A
#
# COMPACT_ATOMS: atom_id res chain seq x y z
N MET A 1 45.76 -14.53 4.53
CA MET A 1 45.29 -13.31 3.81
C MET A 1 43.95 -13.51 3.09
N ARG A 2 43.74 -14.55 2.25
CA ARG A 2 42.45 -14.81 1.59
C ARG A 2 41.27 -15.00 2.56
N LEU A 3 41.46 -15.80 3.63
CA LEU A 3 40.42 -16.12 4.61
C LEU A 3 39.92 -14.89 5.41
N TRP A 4 40.82 -13.97 5.77
CA TRP A 4 40.45 -12.75 6.48
C TRP A 4 39.70 -11.76 5.59
N ARG A 5 40.07 -11.69 4.31
CA ARG A 5 39.34 -10.88 3.32
C ARG A 5 37.93 -11.44 3.12
N THR A 6 37.76 -12.75 3.03
CA THR A 6 36.42 -13.37 2.91
C THR A 6 35.58 -13.15 4.16
N LEU A 7 36.15 -13.29 5.35
CA LEU A 7 35.45 -13.01 6.60
C LEU A 7 35.02 -11.54 6.72
N ALA A 8 35.91 -10.60 6.36
CA ALA A 8 35.59 -9.18 6.35
C ALA A 8 34.47 -8.84 5.36
N ILE A 9 34.47 -9.44 4.16
CA ILE A 9 33.40 -9.25 3.17
C ILE A 9 32.08 -9.81 3.70
N LEU A 10 32.06 -11.02 4.25
CA LEU A 10 30.85 -11.63 4.80
C LEU A 10 30.28 -10.81 5.96
N ALA A 11 31.14 -10.32 6.86
CA ALA A 11 30.74 -9.44 7.93
C ALA A 11 30.13 -8.14 7.39
N ALA A 12 30.79 -7.48 6.43
CA ALA A 12 30.28 -6.26 5.82
C ALA A 12 28.93 -6.46 5.12
N VAL A 13 28.77 -7.53 4.35
CA VAL A 13 27.49 -7.89 3.69
C VAL A 13 26.42 -8.17 4.73
N GLY A 14 26.74 -8.93 5.78
CA GLY A 14 25.82 -9.20 6.88
C GLY A 14 25.35 -7.94 7.59
N THR A 15 26.28 -7.03 7.93
CA THR A 15 25.96 -5.74 8.54
C THR A 15 25.10 -4.88 7.62
N LEU A 16 25.42 -4.80 6.32
CA LEU A 16 24.63 -4.05 5.36
C LEU A 16 23.21 -4.62 5.24
N PHE A 17 23.07 -5.95 5.15
CA PHE A 17 21.78 -6.61 5.07
C PHE A 17 20.91 -6.32 6.30
N VAL A 18 21.47 -6.42 7.51
CA VAL A 18 20.75 -6.09 8.75
C VAL A 18 20.35 -4.61 8.78
N ALA A 19 21.28 -3.71 8.43
CA ALA A 19 21.00 -2.28 8.44
C ALA A 19 19.89 -1.89 7.47
N VAL A 20 19.91 -2.42 6.24
CA VAL A 20 18.88 -2.18 5.23
C VAL A 20 17.54 -2.75 5.69
N THR A 21 17.52 -3.99 6.19
CA THR A 21 16.29 -4.62 6.67
C THR A 21 15.66 -3.85 7.83
N ALA A 22 16.48 -3.43 8.80
CA ALA A 22 16.00 -2.63 9.93
C ALA A 22 15.44 -1.27 9.45
N ARG A 23 16.12 -0.60 8.51
CA ARG A 23 15.64 0.66 7.94
C ARG A 23 14.33 0.53 7.16
N LEU A 24 14.07 -0.62 6.54
CA LEU A 24 12.85 -0.87 5.76
C LEU A 24 11.67 -1.34 6.62
N LEU A 25 11.91 -2.22 7.60
CA LEU A 25 10.83 -2.88 8.34
C LEU A 25 10.58 -2.28 9.72
N VAL A 26 11.62 -1.81 10.41
CA VAL A 26 11.50 -1.25 11.78
C VAL A 26 11.27 0.26 11.73
N TRP A 27 11.90 0.94 10.78
CA TRP A 27 11.74 2.39 10.58
C TRP A 27 11.29 2.74 9.16
N PRO A 28 10.11 2.24 8.71
CA PRO A 28 9.61 2.58 7.39
C PRO A 28 9.43 4.10 7.25
N ALA A 29 9.54 4.59 6.02
CA ALA A 29 9.12 5.95 5.73
C ALA A 29 7.63 6.11 6.11
N ARG A 30 7.30 7.22 6.78
CA ARG A 30 5.95 7.52 7.26
C ARG A 30 5.45 8.80 6.58
N GLY A 31 4.14 8.85 6.33
CA GLY A 31 3.46 9.97 5.68
C GLY A 31 3.09 9.68 4.23
N ALA A 32 1.91 10.14 3.82
CA ALA A 32 1.52 10.13 2.41
C ALA A 32 2.26 11.27 1.68
N PRO A 33 2.77 11.04 0.46
CA PRO A 33 3.24 12.13 -0.38
C PRO A 33 2.10 13.13 -0.63
N PRO A 34 2.42 14.41 -0.89
CA PRO A 34 1.39 15.43 -1.15
C PRO A 34 0.53 15.10 -2.38
N HIS A 35 1.07 14.31 -3.31
CA HIS A 35 0.36 13.79 -4.47
C HIS A 35 0.73 12.33 -4.73
N ALA A 36 -0.26 11.55 -5.16
CA ALA A 36 -0.12 10.20 -5.67
C ALA A 36 -1.09 9.96 -6.83
N ASP A 37 -0.90 8.88 -7.57
CA ASP A 37 -1.79 8.55 -8.69
C ASP A 37 -3.07 7.83 -8.23
N ALA A 38 -2.98 7.09 -7.12
CA ALA A 38 -4.12 6.43 -6.50
C ALA A 38 -3.97 6.27 -4.98
N ILE A 39 -5.12 6.27 -4.30
CA ILE A 39 -5.28 5.78 -2.93
C ILE A 39 -5.87 4.38 -3.02
N VAL A 40 -5.31 3.43 -2.28
CA VAL A 40 -5.79 2.05 -2.23
C VAL A 40 -6.11 1.68 -0.79
N LEU A 41 -7.39 1.44 -0.51
CA LEU A 41 -7.88 1.00 0.79
C LEU A 41 -8.00 -0.53 0.80
N PHE A 42 -7.21 -1.17 1.65
CA PHE A 42 -7.33 -2.60 1.92
C PHE A 42 -8.46 -2.87 2.94
N ASN A 43 -9.11 -4.02 2.79
CA ASN A 43 -10.13 -4.49 3.69
C ASN A 43 -9.52 -4.84 5.07
N GLY A 44 -10.32 -4.77 6.13
CA GLY A 44 -9.84 -4.87 7.51
C GLY A 44 -10.86 -4.40 8.54
N GLN A 45 -10.42 -3.94 9.72
CA GLN A 45 -11.30 -3.37 10.76
C GLN A 45 -10.92 -1.92 11.10
N GLY A 46 -11.78 -1.22 11.84
CA GLY A 46 -11.54 0.15 12.32
C GLY A 46 -11.68 1.27 11.28
N ASP A 47 -11.21 2.46 11.65
CA ASP A 47 -11.51 3.78 11.04
C ASP A 47 -10.71 4.10 9.76
N ARG A 48 -10.07 3.08 9.17
CA ARG A 48 -9.25 3.23 7.94
C ARG A 48 -10.01 3.79 6.74
N ILE A 49 -11.33 3.59 6.70
CA ILE A 49 -12.17 4.11 5.62
C ILE A 49 -12.29 5.65 5.70
N ASP A 50 -12.35 6.19 6.92
CA ASP A 50 -12.42 7.64 7.14
C ASP A 50 -11.10 8.30 6.71
N GLU A 51 -9.95 7.66 6.98
CA GLU A 51 -8.65 8.13 6.51
C GLU A 51 -8.54 8.11 4.97
N ALA A 52 -9.02 7.04 4.33
CA ALA A 52 -9.02 6.96 2.86
C ALA A 52 -9.88 8.07 2.23
N PHE A 53 -11.03 8.39 2.84
CA PHE A 53 -11.85 9.51 2.40
C PHE A 53 -11.22 10.86 2.72
N ALA A 54 -10.59 11.04 3.88
CA ALA A 54 -9.89 12.28 4.21
C ALA A 54 -8.81 12.60 3.15
N LEU A 55 -8.04 11.58 2.73
CA LEU A 55 -7.05 11.72 1.66
C LEU A 55 -7.68 12.02 0.29
N ALA A 56 -8.83 11.39 -0.02
CA ALA A 56 -9.54 11.64 -1.27
C ALA A 56 -10.16 13.04 -1.32
N TYR A 57 -10.76 13.51 -0.23
CA TYR A 57 -11.30 14.87 -0.11
C TYR A 57 -10.21 15.94 -0.10
N ALA A 58 -9.00 15.59 0.34
CA ALA A 58 -7.82 16.43 0.22
C ALA A 58 -7.18 16.38 -1.19
N HIS A 59 -7.77 15.64 -2.14
CA HIS A 59 -7.28 15.46 -3.51
C HIS A 59 -5.83 15.00 -3.60
N VAL A 60 -5.40 14.16 -2.64
CA VAL A 60 -4.06 13.55 -2.66
C VAL A 60 -3.88 12.68 -3.92
N ALA A 61 -4.95 12.04 -4.38
CA ALA A 61 -4.96 11.30 -5.64
C ALA A 61 -6.31 11.44 -6.38
N PRO A 62 -6.31 11.39 -7.72
CA PRO A 62 -7.53 11.40 -8.52
C PRO A 62 -8.26 10.05 -8.56
N ASN A 63 -7.68 8.98 -8.02
CA ASN A 63 -8.26 7.63 -7.99
C ASN A 63 -8.31 7.09 -6.56
N LEU A 64 -9.43 6.49 -6.18
CA LEU A 64 -9.62 5.80 -4.91
C LEU A 64 -10.11 4.37 -5.17
N LEU A 65 -9.27 3.39 -4.87
CA LEU A 65 -9.61 1.97 -4.92
C LEU A 65 -10.03 1.48 -3.54
N ILE A 66 -11.19 0.85 -3.43
CA ILE A 66 -11.72 0.32 -2.16
C ILE A 66 -11.92 -1.19 -2.30
N SER A 67 -11.11 -1.96 -1.57
CA SER A 67 -11.33 -3.39 -1.43
C SER A 67 -12.50 -3.65 -0.48
N ARG A 68 -13.53 -4.33 -0.98
CA ARG A 68 -14.67 -4.76 -0.17
C ARG A 68 -14.40 -6.07 0.58
N GLY A 69 -13.34 -6.80 0.21
CA GLY A 69 -13.09 -8.14 0.72
C GLY A 69 -14.02 -9.18 0.08
N SER A 70 -14.82 -9.89 0.87
CA SER A 70 -15.81 -10.83 0.33
C SER A 70 -17.05 -10.09 -0.18
N ARG A 71 -17.72 -10.63 -1.20
CA ARG A 71 -19.02 -10.13 -1.69
C ARG A 71 -20.10 -10.09 -0.61
N ASP A 72 -19.97 -10.94 0.42
CA ASP A 72 -20.90 -11.02 1.54
C ASP A 72 -20.58 -10.01 2.65
N ALA A 73 -19.41 -9.38 2.60
CA ALA A 73 -19.11 -8.26 3.47
C ALA A 73 -19.99 -7.09 3.01
N ASN A 74 -20.91 -6.67 3.87
CA ASN A 74 -21.83 -5.56 3.65
C ASN A 74 -21.10 -4.21 3.69
N ASN A 75 -19.97 -4.12 2.99
CA ASN A 75 -19.09 -2.98 2.89
C ASN A 75 -19.65 -2.09 1.78
N SER A 76 -20.38 -1.05 2.19
CA SER A 76 -20.91 -0.06 1.28
C SER A 76 -19.77 0.64 0.55
N CYS A 77 -19.86 0.65 -0.79
CA CYS A 77 -19.02 1.51 -1.61
C CYS A 77 -19.44 2.96 -1.36
N SER A 78 -18.46 3.86 -1.24
CA SER A 78 -18.72 5.26 -0.91
C SER A 78 -19.58 5.98 -1.95
N PRO A 79 -20.34 7.01 -1.56
CA PRO A 79 -20.85 7.99 -2.52
C PRO A 79 -19.74 8.64 -3.37
N PRO A 80 -20.09 9.17 -4.55
CA PRO A 80 -19.13 9.81 -5.44
C PRO A 80 -18.48 11.03 -4.78
N ILE A 81 -17.16 11.17 -4.98
CA ILE A 81 -16.36 12.31 -4.52
C ILE A 81 -16.01 13.16 -5.74
N ALA A 82 -16.28 14.46 -5.69
CA ALA A 82 -16.04 15.35 -6.82
C ALA A 82 -14.54 15.39 -7.19
N GLY A 83 -14.24 15.10 -8.47
CA GLY A 83 -12.87 15.07 -8.98
C GLY A 83 -12.06 13.82 -8.60
N VAL A 84 -12.69 12.81 -7.99
CA VAL A 84 -12.04 11.54 -7.63
C VAL A 84 -12.83 10.37 -8.21
N THR A 85 -12.14 9.49 -8.91
CA THR A 85 -12.71 8.24 -9.44
C THR A 85 -12.69 7.18 -8.35
N VAL A 86 -13.86 6.83 -7.82
CA VAL A 86 -14.01 5.80 -6.79
C VAL A 86 -14.32 4.45 -7.45
N THR A 87 -13.46 3.46 -7.22
CA THR A 87 -13.61 2.09 -7.75
C THR A 87 -13.62 1.10 -6.61
N CYS A 88 -14.75 0.43 -6.42
CA CYS A 88 -14.86 -0.67 -5.46
C CYS A 88 -14.63 -2.02 -6.15
N PHE A 89 -13.86 -2.89 -5.51
CA PHE A 89 -13.51 -4.20 -6.07
C PHE A 89 -13.56 -5.29 -5.00
N ASP A 90 -13.74 -6.53 -5.46
CA ASP A 90 -13.57 -7.73 -4.63
C ASP A 90 -12.23 -8.36 -5.02
N PRO A 91 -11.27 -8.52 -4.10
CA PRO A 91 -10.02 -9.21 -4.39
C PRO A 91 -10.26 -10.69 -4.70
N ASP A 92 -9.51 -11.21 -5.66
CA ASP A 92 -9.46 -12.64 -5.98
C ASP A 92 -7.99 -13.08 -6.08
N PRO A 93 -7.49 -13.93 -5.14
CA PRO A 93 -8.22 -14.51 -4.00
C PRO A 93 -8.54 -13.48 -2.90
N VAL A 94 -9.57 -13.74 -2.07
CA VAL A 94 -10.00 -12.85 -0.95
C VAL A 94 -8.96 -12.83 0.18
N THR A 95 -7.84 -12.18 -0.08
CA THR A 95 -6.63 -12.12 0.75
C THR A 95 -5.94 -10.79 0.52
N THR A 96 -5.07 -10.37 1.44
CA THR A 96 -4.20 -9.20 1.25
C THR A 96 -3.34 -9.32 -0.03
N GLN A 97 -2.93 -10.53 -0.41
CA GLN A 97 -2.23 -10.76 -1.67
C GLN A 97 -3.11 -10.39 -2.87
N GLY A 98 -4.35 -10.86 -2.91
CA GLY A 98 -5.28 -10.54 -4.00
C GLY A 98 -5.61 -9.04 -4.08
N GLU A 99 -5.66 -8.35 -2.94
CA GLU A 99 -5.80 -6.88 -2.89
C GLU A 99 -4.59 -6.17 -3.51
N ALA A 100 -3.38 -6.61 -3.16
CA ALA A 100 -2.14 -6.08 -3.71
C ALA A 100 -1.99 -6.36 -5.21
N GLU A 101 -2.37 -7.55 -5.67
CA GLU A 101 -2.35 -7.92 -7.09
C GLU A 101 -3.34 -7.09 -7.90
N PHE A 102 -4.55 -6.83 -7.37
CA PHE A 102 -5.50 -5.94 -8.02
C PHE A 102 -4.93 -4.52 -8.15
N ALA A 103 -4.39 -3.97 -7.05
CA ALA A 103 -3.75 -2.67 -7.06
C ALA A 103 -2.58 -2.60 -8.06
N GLY A 104 -1.76 -3.66 -8.13
CA GLY A 104 -0.66 -3.77 -9.09
C GLY A 104 -1.14 -3.79 -10.55
N ARG A 105 -2.22 -4.51 -10.86
CA ARG A 105 -2.83 -4.51 -12.20
C ARG A 105 -3.38 -3.13 -12.58
N MET A 106 -4.04 -2.45 -11.64
CA MET A 106 -4.53 -1.09 -11.86
C MET A 106 -3.39 -0.11 -12.12
N ALA A 107 -2.33 -0.19 -11.31
CA ALA A 107 -1.14 0.64 -11.49
C ALA A 107 -0.48 0.40 -12.86
N ALA A 108 -0.36 -0.86 -13.29
CA ALA A 108 0.19 -1.20 -14.60
C ALA A 108 -0.69 -0.70 -15.75
N THR A 109 -2.01 -0.86 -15.65
CA THR A 109 -2.98 -0.49 -16.69
C THR A 109 -3.09 1.02 -16.86
N HIS A 110 -3.04 1.77 -15.75
CA HIS A 110 -3.16 3.22 -15.73
C HIS A 110 -1.81 3.95 -15.66
N HIS A 111 -0.70 3.23 -15.76
CA HIS A 111 0.67 3.76 -15.69
C HIS A 111 0.96 4.59 -14.43
N TRP A 112 0.38 4.21 -13.30
CA TRP A 112 0.63 4.86 -12.02
C TRP A 112 2.05 4.61 -11.54
N ARG A 113 2.68 5.66 -11.03
CA ARG A 113 4.05 5.63 -10.49
C ARG A 113 4.06 5.58 -8.97
N SER A 114 2.99 6.03 -8.34
CA SER A 114 2.87 6.18 -6.90
C SER A 114 1.46 5.87 -6.41
N VAL A 115 1.39 5.11 -5.32
CA VAL A 115 0.12 4.78 -4.67
C VAL A 115 0.24 5.02 -3.17
N VAL A 116 -0.84 5.53 -2.57
CA VAL A 116 -0.98 5.60 -1.12
C VAL A 116 -1.78 4.39 -0.67
N LEU A 117 -1.16 3.55 0.15
CA LEU A 117 -1.82 2.38 0.71
C LEU A 117 -2.39 2.72 2.10
N VAL A 118 -3.69 2.50 2.28
CA VAL A 118 -4.39 2.68 3.55
C VAL A 118 -4.75 1.29 4.10
N THR A 119 -4.22 0.98 5.28
CA THR A 119 -4.42 -0.30 5.97
C THR A 119 -4.87 -0.09 7.42
N SER A 120 -5.34 -1.15 8.06
CA SER A 120 -5.58 -1.15 9.51
C SER A 120 -4.25 -1.01 10.26
N ARG A 121 -4.26 -0.37 11.42
CA ARG A 121 -3.14 -0.45 12.38
C ARG A 121 -3.23 -1.79 13.15
N PRO A 122 -2.09 -2.39 13.55
CA PRO A 122 -2.09 -3.52 14.48
C PRO A 122 -2.78 -3.18 15.80
#